data_AF-A0A954D6L7-F1
#
_entry.id   AF-A0A954D6L7-F1
#
_cell.length_a   1.000
_cell.length_b   1.000
_cell.length_c   1.000
_cell.angle_alpha   90.00
_cell.angle_beta   90.00
_cell.angle_gamma   90.00
#
_symmetry.space_group_name_H-M   'P 1'
#
loop_
_entity.id
_entity.type
_entity.pdbx_description
1 polymer ?
#
loop_
_entity_poly.entity_id
_entity_poly.type
_entity_poly.pdbx_seq_one_letter_code
_entity_poly.pdbx_strand_id
1 'polypeptide(L)'
;LDSGWFVLDGELMPWSAKAQALLREQYAPVGSAALHALPAAVRALQEVAMRLGSDAGHQLARRYQERQTSVARYVDAYGHYCWPVTSLDDLAFAPFHLLASEGRVHSDRSHSAHMDLLARLAESEPILRATEHRIVDLTDEASCAAAARWWEELTQRGGEGMVVKPRDFVTRGTRGVVQPALKCRGPEYLRIIYGPEYRTAENLERLRRRGLKQKRSLALREFALGLESLHRFVRREPLRRVHECVFAVLALECEPVDPRL
;
A
#
# COMPACT_ATOMS: atom_id res chain seq x y z
N LEU A 1 -30.75 -0.67 -1.77
CA LEU A 1 -30.48 0.48 -2.66
C LEU A 1 -31.32 0.24 -3.89
N ASP A 2 -32.16 1.19 -4.30
CA ASP A 2 -32.96 1.04 -5.53
C ASP A 2 -32.11 1.44 -6.74
N SER A 3 -31.33 0.49 -7.26
CA SER A 3 -30.35 0.73 -8.32
C SER A 3 -30.08 -0.55 -9.11
N GLY A 4 -29.99 -0.45 -10.44
CA GLY A 4 -29.59 -1.54 -11.32
C GLY A 4 -28.07 -1.68 -11.51
N TRP A 5 -27.28 -0.76 -10.96
CA TRP A 5 -25.82 -0.75 -11.08
C TRP A 5 -25.14 -0.15 -9.84
N PHE A 6 -23.86 -0.48 -9.66
CA PHE A 6 -23.01 0.08 -8.61
C PHE A 6 -21.60 0.31 -9.15
N VAL A 7 -20.94 1.36 -8.67
CA VAL A 7 -19.51 1.57 -8.87
C VAL A 7 -18.81 1.33 -7.54
N LEU A 8 -17.96 0.32 -7.49
CA LEU A 8 -17.19 -0.06 -6.31
C LEU A 8 -15.71 0.32 -6.50
N ASP A 9 -15.10 0.84 -5.45
CA ASP A 9 -13.64 0.98 -5.32
C ASP A 9 -13.12 -0.09 -4.36
N GLY A 10 -12.05 -0.77 -4.75
CA GLY A 10 -11.56 -1.93 -4.03
C GLY A 10 -10.22 -2.45 -4.54
N GLU A 11 -9.62 -3.34 -3.76
CA GLU A 11 -8.36 -4.00 -4.11
C GLU A 11 -8.61 -5.42 -4.62
N LEU A 12 -8.03 -5.77 -5.77
CA LEU A 12 -8.05 -7.12 -6.32
C LEU A 12 -6.72 -7.83 -6.03
N MET A 13 -6.79 -9.01 -5.43
CA MET A 13 -5.66 -9.83 -5.01
C MET A 13 -5.70 -11.21 -5.70
N PRO A 14 -4.54 -11.86 -5.91
CA PRO A 14 -3.18 -11.46 -5.49
C PRO A 14 -2.52 -10.41 -6.36
N TRP A 15 -1.39 -9.87 -5.88
CA TRP A 15 -0.54 -9.04 -6.71
C TRP A 15 0.03 -9.80 -7.91
N SER A 16 0.33 -11.09 -7.74
CA SER A 16 0.80 -11.98 -8.82
C SER A 16 -0.16 -12.08 -10.00
N ALA A 17 -1.46 -11.80 -9.82
CA ALA A 17 -2.45 -11.76 -10.90
C ALA A 17 -2.33 -10.51 -11.79
N LYS A 18 -1.87 -9.37 -11.23
CA LYS A 18 -1.81 -8.07 -11.92
C LYS A 18 -0.38 -7.61 -12.26
N ALA A 19 0.62 -8.04 -11.49
CA ALA A 19 1.98 -7.48 -11.54
C ALA A 19 3.08 -8.53 -11.72
N GLN A 20 2.78 -9.61 -12.46
CA GLN A 20 3.73 -10.69 -12.69
C GLN A 20 5.03 -10.21 -13.35
N ALA A 21 4.95 -9.27 -14.31
CA ALA A 21 6.13 -8.70 -14.97
C ALA A 21 7.04 -7.99 -13.94
N LEU A 22 6.47 -7.14 -13.08
CA LEU A 22 7.22 -6.43 -12.04
C LEU A 22 7.93 -7.40 -11.06
N LEU A 23 7.23 -8.46 -10.66
CA LEU A 23 7.81 -9.52 -9.83
C LEU A 23 8.99 -10.22 -10.52
N ARG A 24 8.84 -10.59 -11.80
CA ARG A 24 9.85 -11.32 -12.56
C ARG A 24 11.06 -10.48 -12.97
N GLU A 25 10.83 -9.20 -13.28
CA GLU A 25 11.86 -8.34 -13.88
C GLU A 25 12.56 -7.45 -12.87
N GLN A 26 11.91 -7.09 -11.76
CA GLN A 26 12.47 -6.18 -10.76
C GLN A 26 12.72 -6.89 -9.44
N TYR A 27 11.71 -7.56 -8.86
CA TYR A 27 11.85 -8.03 -7.48
C TYR A 27 12.63 -9.34 -7.34
N ALA A 28 12.25 -10.36 -8.11
CA ALA A 28 12.85 -11.69 -8.04
C ALA A 28 14.34 -11.72 -8.47
N PRO A 29 14.80 -10.96 -9.49
CA PRO A 29 16.22 -10.94 -9.85
C PRO A 29 17.11 -10.43 -8.73
N VAL A 30 16.69 -9.38 -8.00
CA VAL A 30 17.42 -8.84 -6.85
C VAL A 30 17.54 -9.89 -5.73
N GLY A 31 16.40 -10.53 -5.39
CA GLY A 31 16.37 -11.58 -4.38
C GLY A 31 17.24 -12.77 -4.76
N SER A 32 17.08 -13.28 -5.99
CA SER A 32 17.82 -14.43 -6.51
C SER A 32 19.32 -14.18 -6.52
N ALA A 33 19.79 -13.07 -7.11
CA ALA A 33 21.21 -12.77 -7.19
C ALA A 33 21.85 -12.68 -5.78
N ALA A 34 21.17 -11.98 -4.86
CA ALA A 34 21.70 -11.78 -3.51
C ALA A 34 21.67 -13.06 -2.66
N LEU A 35 20.62 -13.89 -2.77
CA LEU A 35 20.55 -15.18 -2.07
C LEU A 35 21.63 -16.16 -2.52
N HIS A 36 22.06 -16.12 -3.79
CA HIS A 36 23.14 -16.97 -4.29
C HIS A 36 24.54 -16.45 -3.92
N ALA A 37 24.76 -15.13 -3.96
CA ALA A 37 26.08 -14.53 -3.74
C ALA A 37 26.45 -14.37 -2.27
N LEU A 38 25.51 -13.92 -1.42
CA LEU A 38 25.80 -13.55 -0.03
C LEU A 38 26.31 -14.72 0.83
N PRO A 39 25.79 -15.97 0.74
CA PRO A 39 26.30 -17.07 1.57
C PRO A 39 27.79 -17.35 1.34
N ALA A 40 28.25 -17.30 0.09
CA ALA A 40 29.67 -17.51 -0.23
C ALA A 40 30.54 -16.35 0.30
N ALA A 41 30.08 -15.11 0.13
CA ALA A 41 30.78 -13.93 0.64
C ALA A 41 30.89 -13.95 2.18
N VAL A 42 29.80 -14.29 2.88
CA VAL A 42 29.78 -14.40 4.35
C VAL A 42 30.80 -15.43 4.83
N ARG A 43 30.82 -16.64 4.23
CA ARG A 43 31.79 -17.69 4.59
C ARG A 43 33.23 -17.22 4.40
N ALA A 44 33.55 -16.66 3.24
CA ALA A 44 34.91 -16.19 2.95
C ALA A 44 35.36 -15.09 3.93
N LEU A 45 34.48 -14.14 4.26
CA LEU A 45 34.78 -13.08 5.22
C LEU A 45 34.98 -13.62 6.64
N GLN A 46 34.18 -14.60 7.07
CA GLN A 46 34.33 -15.25 8.37
C GLN A 46 35.66 -16.00 8.47
N GLU A 47 36.05 -16.76 7.44
CA GLU A 47 37.34 -17.46 7.40
C GLU A 47 38.53 -16.51 7.51
N VAL A 48 38.49 -15.41 6.74
CA VAL A 48 39.55 -14.40 6.78
C VAL A 48 39.60 -13.70 8.13
N ALA A 49 38.44 -13.35 8.72
CA ALA A 49 38.38 -12.72 10.03
C ALA A 49 38.97 -13.62 11.13
N MET A 50 38.66 -14.93 11.10
CA MET A 50 39.22 -15.90 12.04
C MET A 50 40.73 -16.08 11.88
N ARG A 51 41.22 -16.16 10.63
CA ARG A 51 42.65 -16.33 10.36
C ARG A 51 43.49 -15.12 10.75
N LEU A 52 42.98 -13.91 10.50
CA LEU A 52 43.71 -12.67 10.74
C LEU A 52 43.50 -12.10 12.15
N GLY A 53 42.48 -12.55 12.89
CA GLY A 53 42.15 -12.03 14.21
C GLY A 53 41.77 -10.54 14.21
N SER A 54 41.40 -9.97 13.06
CA SER A 54 41.17 -8.53 12.90
C SER A 54 39.74 -8.15 13.28
N ASP A 55 39.57 -7.18 14.17
CA ASP A 55 38.26 -6.62 14.51
C ASP A 55 37.52 -6.07 13.30
N ALA A 56 38.24 -5.42 12.37
CA ALA A 56 37.66 -4.92 11.13
C ALA A 56 37.12 -6.05 10.24
N GLY A 57 37.81 -7.19 10.20
CA GLY A 57 37.35 -8.40 9.50
C GLY A 57 36.05 -8.95 10.11
N HIS A 58 35.98 -9.03 11.44
CA HIS A 58 34.78 -9.48 12.15
C HIS A 58 33.58 -8.54 11.94
N GLN A 59 33.82 -7.23 11.94
CA GLN A 59 32.78 -6.23 11.65
C GLN A 59 32.25 -6.35 10.22
N LEU A 60 33.13 -6.54 9.24
CA LEU A 60 32.75 -6.71 7.84
C LEU A 60 31.96 -8.01 7.62
N ALA A 61 32.39 -9.11 8.23
CA ALA A 61 31.67 -10.38 8.19
C ALA A 61 30.26 -10.24 8.78
N ARG A 62 30.12 -9.58 9.94
CA ARG A 62 28.82 -9.30 10.56
C ARG A 62 27.91 -8.48 9.64
N ARG A 63 28.45 -7.42 9.02
CA ARG A 63 27.69 -6.59 8.07
C ARG A 63 27.14 -7.44 6.92
N TYR A 64 27.94 -8.32 6.33
CA TYR A 64 27.46 -9.20 5.24
C TYR A 64 26.42 -10.22 5.71
N GLN A 65 26.53 -10.70 6.95
CA GLN A 65 25.52 -11.58 7.54
C GLN A 65 24.18 -10.86 7.74
N GLU A 66 24.20 -9.61 8.22
CA GLU A 66 22.99 -8.77 8.34
C GLU A 66 22.34 -8.49 6.97
N ARG A 67 23.16 -8.31 5.92
CA ARG A 67 22.69 -8.18 4.53
C ARG A 67 22.00 -9.45 4.06
N GLN A 68 22.57 -10.62 4.35
CA GLN A 68 21.97 -11.91 4.01
C GLN A 68 20.59 -12.07 4.67
N THR A 69 20.47 -11.76 5.96
CA THR A 69 19.18 -11.78 6.66
C THR A 69 18.18 -10.77 6.08
N SER A 70 18.65 -9.57 5.71
CA SER A 70 17.80 -8.52 5.13
C SER A 70 17.24 -8.90 3.77
N VAL A 71 18.02 -9.60 2.95
CA VAL A 71 17.60 -10.12 1.64
C VAL A 71 16.60 -11.26 1.79
N ALA A 72 16.81 -12.18 2.73
CA ALA A 72 15.84 -13.24 3.02
C ALA A 72 14.47 -12.66 3.37
N ARG A 73 14.43 -11.67 4.28
CA ARG A 73 13.19 -10.97 4.65
C ARG A 73 12.54 -10.21 3.49
N TYR A 74 13.35 -9.66 2.58
CA TYR A 74 12.83 -9.02 1.37
C TYR A 74 12.14 -10.04 0.45
N VAL A 75 12.74 -11.23 0.28
CA VAL A 75 12.16 -12.33 -0.49
C VAL A 75 10.85 -12.82 0.14
N ASP A 76 10.85 -13.02 1.45
CA ASP A 76 9.64 -13.39 2.20
C ASP A 76 8.54 -12.32 2.05
N ALA A 77 8.91 -11.04 2.10
CA ALA A 77 7.97 -9.92 2.02
C ALA A 77 7.20 -9.88 0.69
N TYR A 78 7.87 -9.95 -0.47
CA TYR A 78 7.13 -9.96 -1.74
C TYR A 78 6.42 -11.30 -1.98
N GLY A 79 6.96 -12.41 -1.44
CA GLY A 79 6.35 -13.74 -1.54
C GLY A 79 4.96 -13.81 -0.91
N HIS A 80 4.72 -13.03 0.15
CA HIS A 80 3.42 -12.96 0.85
C HIS A 80 2.25 -12.48 -0.05
N TYR A 81 2.55 -11.78 -1.15
CA TYR A 81 1.56 -11.22 -2.07
C TYR A 81 1.42 -12.03 -3.36
N CYS A 82 2.02 -13.22 -3.41
CA CYS A 82 2.09 -14.07 -4.60
C CYS A 82 1.50 -15.46 -4.32
N TRP A 83 0.41 -15.79 -5.01
CA TRP A 83 -0.04 -17.18 -5.13
C TRP A 83 -0.47 -17.49 -6.57
N PRO A 84 -0.50 -18.79 -6.97
CA PRO A 84 -1.02 -19.19 -8.27
C PRO A 84 -2.50 -18.85 -8.40
N VAL A 85 -2.91 -18.38 -9.58
CA VAL A 85 -4.32 -18.16 -9.93
C VAL A 85 -4.65 -19.06 -11.12
N THR A 86 -5.54 -20.01 -10.89
CA THR A 86 -6.00 -20.99 -11.88
C THR A 86 -7.50 -20.87 -12.17
N SER A 87 -8.25 -20.26 -11.27
CA SER A 87 -9.69 -20.02 -11.38
C SER A 87 -10.09 -18.70 -10.72
N LEU A 88 -11.37 -18.33 -10.81
CA LEU A 88 -11.92 -17.16 -10.10
C LEU A 88 -11.90 -17.35 -8.57
N ASP A 89 -11.92 -18.59 -8.09
CA ASP A 89 -11.92 -18.90 -6.65
C ASP A 89 -10.56 -18.57 -5.98
N ASP A 90 -9.50 -18.44 -6.78
CA ASP A 90 -8.17 -18.03 -6.33
C ASP A 90 -8.05 -16.51 -6.20
N LEU A 91 -9.05 -15.74 -6.66
CA LEU A 91 -9.07 -14.29 -6.56
C LEU A 91 -9.83 -13.83 -5.32
N ALA A 92 -9.43 -12.67 -4.81
CA ALA A 92 -10.14 -11.99 -3.76
C ALA A 92 -10.26 -10.50 -4.09
N PHE A 93 -11.48 -9.96 -3.99
CA PHE A 93 -11.75 -8.53 -4.15
C PHE A 93 -12.19 -7.94 -2.81
N ALA A 94 -11.46 -6.94 -2.32
CA ALA A 94 -11.75 -6.24 -1.08
C ALA A 94 -12.27 -4.83 -1.38
N PRO A 95 -13.60 -4.65 -1.53
CA PRO A 95 -14.17 -3.32 -1.74
C PRO A 95 -14.07 -2.49 -0.45
N PHE A 96 -13.71 -1.22 -0.59
CA PHE A 96 -13.64 -0.27 0.52
C PHE A 96 -14.46 1.01 0.30
N HIS A 97 -14.98 1.26 -0.91
CA HIS A 97 -15.98 2.29 -1.17
C HIS A 97 -17.08 1.81 -2.12
N LEU A 98 -18.32 2.20 -1.82
CA LEU A 98 -19.39 2.27 -2.81
C LEU A 98 -19.38 3.71 -3.32
N LEU A 99 -18.86 3.96 -4.51
CA LEU A 99 -18.67 5.31 -5.03
C LEU A 99 -19.98 5.91 -5.54
N ALA A 100 -20.71 5.15 -6.36
CA ALA A 100 -21.95 5.61 -6.98
C ALA A 100 -22.97 4.49 -7.21
N SER A 101 -24.24 4.87 -7.28
CA SER A 101 -25.38 4.07 -7.73
C SER A 101 -26.34 4.98 -8.49
N GLU A 102 -27.46 4.45 -8.99
CA GLU A 102 -28.48 5.24 -9.69
C GLU A 102 -28.83 6.52 -8.90
N GLY A 103 -28.71 7.68 -9.56
CA GLY A 103 -29.04 8.99 -9.00
C GLY A 103 -28.16 9.48 -7.85
N ARG A 104 -27.13 8.74 -7.38
CA ARG A 104 -26.35 9.15 -6.19
C ARG A 104 -24.86 8.80 -6.26
N VAL A 105 -24.04 9.78 -5.87
CA VAL A 105 -22.66 9.57 -5.41
C VAL A 105 -22.68 9.48 -3.89
N HIS A 106 -22.03 8.48 -3.29
CA HIS A 106 -22.12 8.20 -1.85
C HIS A 106 -20.97 8.82 -1.03
N SER A 107 -20.37 9.89 -1.52
CA SER A 107 -19.34 10.65 -0.78
C SER A 107 -19.88 11.45 0.41
N ASP A 108 -21.18 11.36 0.68
CA ASP A 108 -21.85 11.93 1.85
C ASP A 108 -21.92 10.95 3.03
N ARG A 109 -21.53 9.69 2.83
CA ARG A 109 -21.46 8.67 3.88
C ARG A 109 -20.10 8.67 4.57
N SER A 110 -20.07 8.32 5.85
CA SER A 110 -18.82 8.08 6.57
C SER A 110 -18.13 6.83 6.05
N HIS A 111 -16.80 6.74 6.23
CA HIS A 111 -16.08 5.52 5.85
C HIS A 111 -16.59 4.29 6.60
N SER A 112 -16.94 4.40 7.89
CA SER A 112 -17.52 3.27 8.64
C SER A 112 -18.80 2.74 8.00
N ALA A 113 -19.68 3.64 7.52
CA ALA A 113 -20.91 3.24 6.84
C ALA A 113 -20.63 2.53 5.50
N HIS A 114 -19.55 2.86 4.78
CA HIS A 114 -19.11 2.09 3.63
C HIS A 114 -18.62 0.70 4.04
N MET A 115 -17.78 0.63 5.08
CA MET A 115 -17.22 -0.64 5.56
C MET A 115 -18.32 -1.61 6.01
N ASP A 116 -19.30 -1.14 6.78
CA ASP A 116 -20.42 -1.96 7.26
C ASP A 116 -21.29 -2.47 6.11
N LEU A 117 -21.56 -1.61 5.11
CA LEU A 117 -22.33 -1.99 3.93
C LEU A 117 -21.61 -3.07 3.10
N LEU A 118 -20.31 -2.88 2.89
CA LEU A 118 -19.49 -3.77 2.05
C LEU A 118 -19.15 -5.08 2.77
N ALA A 119 -19.07 -5.09 4.10
CA ALA A 119 -18.96 -6.31 4.88
C ALA A 119 -20.19 -7.20 4.70
N ARG A 120 -21.39 -6.62 4.76
CA ARG A 120 -22.65 -7.35 4.48
C ARG A 120 -22.72 -7.89 3.06
N LEU A 121 -22.19 -7.15 2.08
CA LEU A 121 -22.10 -7.63 0.70
C LEU A 121 -21.12 -8.82 0.60
N ALA A 122 -20.00 -8.76 1.31
CA ALA A 122 -19.01 -9.82 1.32
C ALA A 122 -19.50 -11.13 1.98
N GLU A 123 -20.51 -11.08 2.86
CA GLU A 123 -21.16 -12.27 3.41
C GLU A 123 -21.92 -13.08 2.35
N SER A 124 -22.32 -12.45 1.24
CA SER A 124 -23.14 -13.08 0.20
C SER A 124 -22.33 -13.66 -0.96
N GLU A 125 -21.08 -13.25 -1.13
CA GLU A 125 -20.27 -13.55 -2.33
C GLU A 125 -18.85 -13.99 -1.93
N PRO A 126 -18.44 -15.25 -2.21
CA PRO A 126 -17.15 -15.79 -1.74
C PRO A 126 -15.91 -15.04 -2.24
N ILE A 127 -15.98 -14.43 -3.42
CA ILE A 127 -14.89 -13.65 -4.00
C ILE A 127 -14.66 -12.33 -3.24
N LEU A 128 -15.67 -11.84 -2.53
CA LEU A 128 -15.60 -10.59 -1.81
C LEU A 128 -15.01 -10.80 -0.41
N ARG A 129 -14.10 -9.90 -0.03
CA ARG A 129 -13.47 -9.91 1.31
C ARG A 129 -13.82 -8.63 2.03
N ALA A 130 -14.44 -8.77 3.21
CA ALA A 130 -14.64 -7.64 4.11
C ALA A 130 -13.27 -7.11 4.57
N THR A 131 -13.10 -5.79 4.55
CA THR A 131 -11.85 -5.17 5.00
C THR A 131 -11.91 -4.90 6.50
N GLU A 132 -10.94 -5.44 7.25
CA GLU A 132 -10.79 -5.12 8.67
C GLU A 132 -10.52 -3.63 8.86
N HIS A 133 -11.21 -2.99 9.81
CA HIS A 133 -11.04 -1.56 10.08
C HIS A 133 -11.26 -1.24 11.55
N ARG A 134 -10.77 -0.08 11.97
CA ARG A 134 -10.97 0.47 13.31
C ARG A 134 -11.27 1.95 13.23
N ILE A 135 -12.12 2.41 14.13
CA ILE A 135 -12.34 3.83 14.39
C ILE A 135 -11.36 4.25 15.49
N VAL A 136 -10.64 5.34 15.27
CA VAL A 136 -9.62 5.86 16.19
C VAL A 136 -9.99 7.27 16.58
N ASP A 137 -10.05 7.54 17.89
CA ASP A 137 -10.16 8.90 18.40
C ASP A 137 -8.74 9.45 18.60
N LEU A 138 -8.40 10.49 17.83
CA LEU A 138 -7.05 11.09 17.88
C LEU A 138 -6.85 12.00 19.10
N THR A 139 -7.90 12.24 19.90
CA THR A 139 -7.83 13.00 21.16
C THR A 139 -7.66 12.11 22.40
N ASP A 140 -7.84 10.79 22.23
CA ASP A 140 -7.63 9.79 23.28
C ASP A 140 -6.33 9.01 23.04
N GLU A 141 -5.38 9.18 23.96
CA GLU A 141 -4.07 8.54 23.91
C GLU A 141 -4.18 7.00 23.98
N ALA A 142 -5.17 6.47 24.71
CA ALA A 142 -5.41 5.04 24.79
C ALA A 142 -5.92 4.47 23.45
N SER A 143 -6.83 5.18 22.77
CA SER A 143 -7.30 4.86 21.41
C SER A 143 -6.14 4.85 20.42
N CYS A 144 -5.28 5.88 20.43
CA CYS A 144 -4.08 5.94 19.58
C CYS A 144 -3.13 4.75 19.84
N ALA A 145 -2.86 4.42 21.10
CA ALA A 145 -1.99 3.31 21.46
C ALA A 145 -2.58 1.96 21.03
N ALA A 146 -3.90 1.78 21.12
CA ALA A 146 -4.59 0.58 20.64
C ALA A 146 -4.53 0.44 19.11
N ALA A 147 -4.64 1.55 18.37
CA ALA A 147 -4.50 1.57 16.92
C ALA A 147 -3.06 1.23 16.48
N ALA A 148 -2.05 1.75 17.18
CA ALA A 148 -0.65 1.43 16.92
C ALA A 148 -0.36 -0.07 17.12
N ARG A 149 -0.81 -0.66 18.24
CA ARG A 149 -0.66 -2.11 18.49
C ARG A 149 -1.33 -2.96 17.42
N TRP A 150 -2.56 -2.61 17.03
CA TRP A 150 -3.27 -3.33 15.97
C TRP A 150 -2.51 -3.28 14.64
N TRP A 151 -1.92 -2.13 14.29
CA TRP A 151 -1.07 -2.00 13.10
C TRP A 151 0.22 -2.83 13.20
N GLU A 152 0.86 -2.87 14.37
CA GLU A 152 2.04 -3.71 14.62
C GLU A 152 1.69 -5.19 14.43
N GLU A 153 0.60 -5.67 15.02
CA GLU A 153 0.11 -7.04 14.89
C GLU A 153 -0.25 -7.40 13.44
N LEU A 154 -0.93 -6.49 12.72
CA LEU A 154 -1.26 -6.68 11.30
C LEU A 154 0.00 -6.84 10.44
N THR A 155 0.98 -5.96 10.64
CA THR A 155 2.21 -5.95 9.83
C THR A 155 3.17 -7.09 10.19
N GLN A 156 3.18 -7.54 11.44
CA GLN A 156 3.93 -8.73 11.86
C GLN A 156 3.38 -10.02 11.23
N ARG A 157 2.07 -10.08 10.95
CA ARG A 157 1.42 -11.20 10.25
C ARG A 157 1.57 -11.14 8.72
N GLY A 158 2.35 -10.19 8.19
CA GLY A 158 2.63 -10.06 6.75
C GLY A 158 1.76 -9.03 6.01
N GLY A 159 0.83 -8.36 6.69
CA GLY A 159 0.02 -7.30 6.09
C GLY A 159 0.85 -6.08 5.66
N GLU A 160 0.44 -5.42 4.58
CA GLU A 160 1.15 -4.27 4.02
C GLU A 160 1.22 -3.10 5.01
N GLY A 161 0.16 -2.91 5.80
CA GLY A 161 -0.03 -1.77 6.68
C GLY A 161 -1.48 -1.33 6.69
N MET A 162 -1.72 -0.04 6.88
CA MET A 162 -3.06 0.53 6.93
C MET A 162 -3.20 1.80 6.10
N VAL A 163 -4.43 2.14 5.75
CA VAL A 163 -4.81 3.43 5.17
C VAL A 163 -5.64 4.18 6.21
N VAL A 164 -5.12 5.31 6.68
CA VAL A 164 -5.80 6.19 7.62
C VAL A 164 -6.63 7.20 6.83
N LYS A 165 -7.93 7.24 7.08
CA LYS A 165 -8.88 8.14 6.44
C LYS A 165 -9.53 9.03 7.50
N PRO A 166 -9.94 10.28 7.19
CA PRO A 166 -10.86 11.03 8.04
C PRO A 166 -12.15 10.22 8.30
N ARG A 167 -12.98 10.60 9.28
CA ARG A 167 -14.25 9.87 9.50
C ARG A 167 -15.20 10.01 8.31
N ASP A 168 -15.36 11.25 7.84
CA ASP A 168 -16.20 11.60 6.71
C ASP A 168 -15.41 11.51 5.40
N PHE A 169 -16.07 11.14 4.32
CA PHE A 169 -15.42 10.93 3.02
C PHE A 169 -14.74 12.20 2.47
N VAL A 170 -15.38 13.36 2.65
CA VAL A 170 -14.81 14.67 2.31
C VAL A 170 -14.77 15.52 3.57
N THR A 171 -13.57 15.82 4.05
CA THR A 171 -13.37 16.69 5.22
C THR A 171 -12.63 17.97 4.83
N ARG A 172 -13.07 19.11 5.36
CA ARG A 172 -12.39 20.40 5.24
C ARG A 172 -11.81 20.83 6.57
N GLY A 173 -10.55 21.23 6.58
CA GLY A 173 -9.89 21.88 7.71
C GLY A 173 -9.64 23.36 7.41
N THR A 174 -8.85 24.01 8.28
CA THR A 174 -8.51 25.44 8.16
C THR A 174 -7.77 25.81 6.88
N ARG A 175 -7.13 24.83 6.22
CA ARG A 175 -6.35 25.02 4.98
C ARG A 175 -7.01 24.42 3.74
N GLY A 176 -8.33 24.20 3.78
CA GLY A 176 -9.09 23.59 2.70
C GLY A 176 -9.32 22.09 2.89
N VAL A 177 -9.45 21.35 1.80
CA VAL A 177 -9.75 19.90 1.83
C VAL A 177 -8.57 19.14 2.43
N VAL A 178 -8.86 18.28 3.41
CA VAL A 178 -7.88 17.40 4.05
C VAL A 178 -7.58 16.22 3.11
N GLN A 179 -6.38 15.63 3.23
CA GLN A 179 -6.05 14.41 2.47
C GLN A 179 -7.13 13.34 2.72
N PRO A 180 -7.72 12.75 1.67
CA PRO A 180 -8.79 11.77 1.82
C PRO A 180 -8.27 10.44 2.41
N ALA A 181 -6.99 10.16 2.24
CA ALA A 181 -6.35 8.95 2.71
C ALA A 181 -4.85 9.16 2.92
N LEU A 182 -4.29 8.53 3.95
CA LEU A 182 -2.86 8.47 4.22
C LEU A 182 -2.43 7.02 4.42
N LYS A 183 -1.50 6.54 3.59
CA LYS A 183 -0.94 5.20 3.73
C LYS A 183 0.13 5.15 4.82
N CYS A 184 0.05 4.15 5.70
CA CYS A 184 1.04 3.84 6.73
C CYS A 184 1.47 2.38 6.59
N ARG A 185 2.59 2.16 5.90
CA ARG A 185 3.07 0.83 5.49
C ARG A 185 4.03 0.23 6.51
N GLY A 186 3.90 -1.07 6.72
CA GLY A 186 4.66 -1.91 7.62
C GLY A 186 6.15 -2.01 7.26
N PRO A 187 7.00 -2.26 8.25
CA PRO A 187 8.45 -2.25 8.07
C PRO A 187 8.95 -3.33 7.11
N GLU A 188 8.36 -4.52 7.12
CA GLU A 188 8.81 -5.61 6.25
C GLU A 188 8.34 -5.40 4.81
N TYR A 189 7.10 -4.92 4.60
CA TYR A 189 6.61 -4.51 3.28
C TYR A 189 7.50 -3.43 2.64
N LEU A 190 7.95 -2.44 3.43
CA LEU A 190 8.79 -1.36 2.91
C LEU A 190 10.16 -1.83 2.37
N ARG A 191 10.58 -3.08 2.60
CA ARG A 191 11.74 -3.65 1.91
C ARG A 191 11.52 -3.79 0.41
N ILE A 192 10.29 -4.08 -0.01
CA ILE A 192 9.91 -4.17 -1.42
C ILE A 192 10.09 -2.81 -2.11
N ILE A 193 9.81 -1.72 -1.37
CA ILE A 193 9.78 -0.36 -1.89
C ILE A 193 11.14 0.34 -1.81
N TYR A 194 11.82 0.25 -0.67
CA TYR A 194 13.07 0.97 -0.40
C TYR A 194 14.32 0.07 -0.51
N GLY A 195 14.14 -1.21 -0.82
CA GLY A 195 15.19 -2.22 -0.93
C GLY A 195 15.43 -3.01 0.37
N PRO A 196 16.11 -4.17 0.28
CA PRO A 196 16.27 -5.10 1.41
C PRO A 196 16.96 -4.47 2.62
N GLU A 197 17.94 -3.60 2.38
CA GLU A 197 18.82 -3.00 3.39
C GLU A 197 18.34 -1.62 3.88
N TYR A 198 17.13 -1.18 3.55
CA TYR A 198 16.69 0.19 3.85
C TYR A 198 16.71 0.56 5.34
N ARG A 199 16.66 -0.45 6.22
CA ARG A 199 16.61 -0.31 7.69
C ARG A 199 17.98 -0.11 8.34
N THR A 200 19.09 -0.14 7.59
CA THR A 200 20.39 0.21 8.17
C THR A 200 20.37 1.68 8.60
N ALA A 201 21.10 2.03 9.66
CA ALA A 201 21.09 3.40 10.21
C ALA A 201 21.45 4.45 9.14
N GLU A 202 22.46 4.15 8.32
CA GLU A 202 22.91 4.98 7.20
C GLU A 202 21.80 5.21 6.16
N ASN A 203 21.09 4.14 5.77
CA ASN A 203 20.02 4.23 4.78
C ASN A 203 18.80 4.95 5.36
N LEU A 204 18.41 4.66 6.60
CA LEU A 204 17.28 5.32 7.27
C LEU A 204 17.48 6.82 7.38
N GLU A 205 18.67 7.28 7.77
CA GLU A 205 18.97 8.71 7.89
C GLU A 205 18.81 9.44 6.56
N ARG A 206 19.29 8.83 5.46
CA ARG A 206 19.10 9.34 4.11
C ARG A 206 17.63 9.38 3.69
N LEU A 207 16.87 8.31 4.00
CA LEU A 207 15.48 8.14 3.58
C LEU A 207 14.47 8.98 4.38
N ARG A 208 14.83 9.46 5.58
CA ARG A 208 14.00 10.39 6.37
C ARG A 208 13.74 11.70 5.63
N ARG A 209 14.70 12.15 4.82
CA ARG A 209 14.58 13.38 4.01
C ARG A 209 13.75 13.08 2.74
N ARG A 210 12.44 13.29 2.82
CA ARG A 210 11.50 13.07 1.70
C ARG A 210 10.53 14.23 1.48
N GLY A 211 10.34 14.59 0.21
CA GLY A 211 9.40 15.63 -0.19
C GLY A 211 8.00 15.08 -0.44
N LEU A 212 7.04 15.38 0.43
CA LEU A 212 5.64 14.90 0.28
C LEU A 212 4.70 15.91 -0.39
N LYS A 213 5.16 17.16 -0.58
CA LYS A 213 4.30 18.27 -1.01
C LYS A 213 3.64 18.04 -2.37
N GLN A 214 4.43 17.61 -3.36
CA GLN A 214 3.94 17.38 -4.72
C GLN A 214 2.93 16.23 -4.76
N LYS A 215 3.25 15.06 -4.17
CA LYS A 215 2.32 13.90 -4.12
C LYS A 215 1.02 14.24 -3.39
N ARG A 216 1.08 14.98 -2.27
CA ARG A 216 -0.11 15.46 -1.56
C ARG A 216 -0.98 16.41 -2.41
N SER A 217 -0.34 17.28 -3.20
CA SER A 217 -1.06 18.19 -4.09
C SER A 217 -1.70 17.47 -5.27
N LEU A 218 -1.01 16.48 -5.85
CA LEU A 218 -1.55 15.62 -6.91
C LEU A 218 -2.77 14.83 -6.41
N ALA A 219 -2.62 14.14 -5.27
CA ALA A 219 -3.69 13.34 -4.66
C ALA A 219 -4.98 14.14 -4.42
N LEU A 220 -4.89 15.40 -3.98
CA LEU A 220 -6.08 16.25 -3.80
C LEU A 220 -6.74 16.66 -5.12
N ARG A 221 -5.95 16.91 -6.18
CA ARG A 221 -6.46 17.27 -7.50
C ARG A 221 -7.11 16.08 -8.17
N GLU A 222 -6.45 14.92 -8.14
CA GLU A 222 -6.99 13.65 -8.64
C GLU A 222 -8.28 13.28 -7.90
N PHE A 223 -8.30 13.39 -6.56
CA PHE A 223 -9.50 13.14 -5.77
C PHE A 223 -10.68 14.05 -6.17
N ALA A 224 -10.42 15.35 -6.32
CA ALA A 224 -11.46 16.31 -6.72
C ALA A 224 -12.00 16.02 -8.14
N LEU A 225 -11.12 15.70 -9.09
CA LEU A 225 -11.50 15.34 -10.46
C LEU A 225 -12.26 14.01 -10.50
N GLY A 226 -11.83 13.01 -9.73
CA GLY A 226 -12.51 11.73 -9.60
C GLY A 226 -13.93 11.92 -9.08
N LEU A 227 -14.10 12.68 -8.01
CA LEU A 227 -15.41 12.95 -7.42
C LEU A 227 -16.33 13.75 -8.36
N GLU A 228 -15.79 14.75 -9.04
CA GLU A 228 -16.53 15.52 -10.04
C GLU A 228 -16.98 14.63 -11.22
N SER A 229 -16.12 13.71 -11.68
CA SER A 229 -16.48 12.78 -12.76
C SER A 229 -17.68 11.90 -12.37
N LEU A 230 -17.71 11.39 -11.13
CA LEU A 230 -18.83 10.61 -10.59
C LEU A 230 -20.11 11.44 -10.53
N HIS A 231 -20.02 12.70 -10.06
CA HIS A 231 -21.19 13.57 -9.99
C HIS A 231 -21.77 13.86 -11.37
N ARG A 232 -20.93 14.15 -12.37
CA ARG A 232 -21.36 14.38 -13.75
C ARG A 232 -21.98 13.14 -14.37
N PHE A 233 -21.40 11.97 -14.11
CA PHE A 233 -21.91 10.69 -14.58
C PHE A 233 -23.32 10.41 -14.00
N VAL A 234 -23.48 10.55 -12.68
CA VAL A 234 -24.75 10.35 -11.99
C VAL A 234 -25.83 11.33 -12.43
N ARG A 235 -25.46 12.58 -12.75
CA ARG A 235 -26.37 13.61 -13.31
C ARG A 235 -26.71 13.40 -14.78
N ARG A 236 -26.17 12.36 -15.42
CA ARG A 236 -26.35 12.04 -16.84
C ARG A 236 -25.90 13.18 -17.76
N GLU A 237 -24.83 13.88 -17.38
CA GLU A 237 -24.19 14.86 -18.26
C GLU A 237 -23.58 14.17 -19.50
N PRO A 238 -23.36 14.90 -20.62
CA PRO A 238 -22.73 14.34 -21.80
C PRO A 238 -21.39 13.67 -21.48
N LEU A 239 -21.12 12.50 -22.10
CA LEU A 239 -19.94 11.68 -21.79
C LEU A 239 -18.62 12.48 -21.86
N ARG A 240 -18.50 13.45 -22.78
CA ARG A 240 -17.34 14.34 -22.88
C ARG A 240 -17.05 15.10 -21.58
N ARG A 241 -18.08 15.51 -20.84
CA ARG A 241 -17.97 16.23 -19.55
C ARG A 241 -17.53 15.32 -18.41
N VAL A 242 -17.89 14.04 -18.46
CA VAL A 242 -17.37 13.04 -17.52
C VAL A 242 -15.92 12.73 -17.85
N HIS A 243 -15.64 12.46 -19.13
CA HIS A 243 -14.32 12.06 -19.62
C HIS A 243 -13.26 13.14 -19.44
N GLU A 244 -13.57 14.44 -19.58
CA GLU A 244 -12.56 15.48 -19.33
C GLU A 244 -11.97 15.41 -17.91
N CYS A 245 -12.77 15.03 -16.90
CA CYS A 245 -12.30 14.82 -15.54
C CYS A 245 -11.46 13.53 -15.42
N VAL A 246 -11.95 12.43 -16.00
CA VAL A 246 -11.26 11.12 -15.98
C VAL A 246 -9.90 11.21 -16.67
N PHE A 247 -9.84 11.82 -17.86
CA PHE A 247 -8.59 12.03 -18.59
C PHE A 247 -7.65 12.98 -17.87
N ALA A 248 -8.17 13.99 -17.16
CA ALA A 248 -7.32 14.86 -16.35
C ALA A 248 -6.65 14.10 -15.20
N VAL A 249 -7.34 13.15 -14.54
CA VAL A 249 -6.70 12.25 -13.55
C VAL A 249 -5.57 11.46 -14.20
N LEU A 250 -5.84 10.85 -15.37
CA LEU A 250 -4.82 10.08 -16.10
C LEU A 250 -3.60 10.95 -16.48
N ALA A 251 -3.83 12.19 -16.90
CA ALA A 251 -2.77 13.12 -17.24
C ALA A 251 -1.93 13.53 -16.02
N LEU A 252 -2.57 13.69 -14.84
CA LEU A 252 -1.87 14.01 -13.60
C LEU A 252 -0.98 12.87 -13.11
N GLU A 253 -1.36 11.61 -13.35
CA GLU A 253 -0.52 10.44 -13.03
C GLU A 253 0.76 10.35 -13.89
N CYS A 254 0.87 11.12 -14.97
CA CYS A 254 2.10 11.25 -15.74
C CYS A 254 3.09 12.26 -15.13
N GLU A 255 2.68 13.05 -14.14
CA GLU A 255 3.58 14.00 -13.46
C GLU A 255 4.63 13.25 -12.65
N PRO A 256 5.93 13.56 -12.83
CA PRO A 256 7.00 12.82 -12.16
C PRO A 256 6.94 13.06 -10.65
N VAL A 257 6.80 11.97 -9.90
CA VAL A 257 6.86 11.93 -8.45
C VAL A 257 7.76 10.77 -8.01
N ASP A 258 8.26 10.85 -6.79
CA ASP A 258 9.01 9.74 -6.20
C ASP A 258 8.12 8.47 -6.15
N PRO A 259 8.46 7.40 -6.89
CA PRO A 259 7.63 6.20 -7.02
C PRO A 259 7.53 5.41 -5.72
N ARG A 260 8.33 5.75 -4.70
CA ARG A 260 8.32 5.09 -3.39
C ARG A 260 7.20 5.61 -2.48
N LEU A 261 6.52 6.70 -2.85
CA LEU A 261 5.53 7.41 -2.01
C LEU A 261 4.10 6.87 -2.10
#